data_AF-A0A7C0XYX3-F1
#
_entry.id   AF-A0A7C0XYX3-F1
#
_cell.length_a   1.000
_cell.length_b   1.000
_cell.length_c   1.000
_cell.angle_alpha   90.00
_cell.angle_beta   90.00
_cell.angle_gamma   90.00
#
_symmetry.space_group_name_H-M   'P 1'
#
loop_
_entity.id
_entity.type
_entity.pdbx_description
1 polymer ?
#
loop_
_entity_poly.entity_id
_entity_poly.type
_entity_poly.pdbx_seq_one_letter_code
_entity_poly.pdbx_strand_id
1 'polypeptide(L)'
;GTGKSKGRKYYNVLVYLDADYRKPNIHERVPVKLLLRLIELTKPKSMPFELTYITKRKYVSKRTALKVLKWVRAKGSFTSQSIEYLRRLEELMNGELVVVEVRNIKRTPYQEYVYDISVPGTESFFGGNVPLLLHNTGHGGCTTIHAENIDAAVKRLTSPPMNIPPGYIPLINLGMVIKRVHIMTKEGRLRPARRITNIWEIEDYDKYVEIGRWDPIRDRFELNLSKSIFLKLISEQTGRSVPELIEEIGKRKSVLQWLAVKGIRNYRNVAQYIQSYYANPEQVLRRIREEVVKYAEEFRRKE
;
A
#
# COMPACT_ATOMS: atom_id res chain seq x y z
N GLY A 1 43.02 2.27 16.78
CA GLY A 1 43.07 2.29 15.31
C GLY A 1 44.30 3.04 14.84
N THR A 2 44.90 2.69 13.69
CA THR A 2 46.13 3.33 13.18
C THR A 2 45.86 4.19 11.95
N GLY A 3 46.51 5.35 11.90
CA GLY A 3 46.48 6.27 10.75
C GLY A 3 47.85 6.93 10.54
N LYS A 4 48.16 7.27 9.29
CA LYS A 4 49.35 8.05 8.91
C LYS A 4 48.91 9.39 8.34
N SER A 5 49.43 10.48 8.89
CA SER A 5 49.32 11.83 8.32
C SER A 5 50.67 12.52 8.44
N LYS A 6 51.16 13.12 7.34
CA LYS A 6 52.45 13.85 7.26
C LYS A 6 53.63 13.11 7.90
N GLY A 7 53.84 11.83 7.57
CA GLY A 7 54.99 11.04 8.01
C GLY A 7 54.99 10.60 9.48
N ARG A 8 54.04 11.06 10.30
CA ARG A 8 53.90 10.65 11.71
C ARG A 8 52.85 9.55 11.85
N LYS A 9 53.19 8.48 12.55
CA LYS A 9 52.27 7.39 12.91
C LYS A 9 51.49 7.80 14.17
N TYR A 10 50.17 7.74 14.10
CA TYR A 10 49.30 7.98 15.25
C TYR A 10 48.57 6.70 15.64
N TYR A 11 48.47 6.48 16.95
CA TYR A 11 47.73 5.36 17.55
C TYR A 11 46.52 5.92 18.29
N ASN A 12 45.31 5.55 17.84
CA ASN A 12 44.10 5.77 18.63
C ASN A 12 43.93 4.64 19.63
N VAL A 13 44.09 4.97 20.91
CA VAL A 13 43.63 4.15 22.03
C VAL A 13 42.26 4.67 22.42
N LEU A 14 41.22 3.85 22.24
CA LEU A 14 39.86 4.12 22.71
C LEU A 14 39.64 3.18 23.91
N VAL A 15 39.61 3.76 25.11
CA VAL A 15 39.27 3.03 26.33
C VAL A 15 37.76 3.14 26.52
N TYR A 16 37.08 2.00 26.47
CA TYR A 16 35.65 1.90 26.74
C TYR A 16 35.50 1.48 28.21
N LEU A 17 34.88 2.34 29.03
CA LEU A 17 34.67 2.11 30.47
C LEU A 17 33.44 1.24 30.78
N ASP A 18 32.85 0.61 29.76
CA ASP A 18 31.64 -0.19 29.90
C ASP A 18 31.73 -1.42 28.98
N ALA A 19 31.65 -2.62 29.58
CA ALA A 19 31.65 -3.89 28.86
C ALA A 19 30.40 -4.04 27.97
N ASP A 20 29.35 -3.25 28.26
CA ASP A 20 28.09 -3.20 27.53
C ASP A 20 27.99 -1.98 26.60
N TYR A 21 29.04 -1.68 25.81
CA TYR A 21 28.88 -0.74 24.69
C TYR A 21 27.98 -1.36 23.60
N ARG A 22 26.68 -1.26 23.86
CA ARG A 22 25.54 -1.84 23.13
C ARG A 22 25.59 -1.44 21.67
N LYS A 23 25.60 -2.43 20.78
CA LYS A 23 25.25 -2.26 19.36
C LYS A 23 23.97 -1.41 19.31
N PRO A 24 23.86 -0.38 18.45
CA PRO A 24 22.66 0.44 18.37
C PRO A 24 21.43 -0.45 18.23
N ASN A 25 20.34 -0.07 18.90
CA ASN A 25 19.08 -0.82 18.84
C ASN A 25 18.64 -0.96 17.38
N ILE A 26 17.90 -2.03 17.07
CA ILE A 26 17.51 -2.37 15.69
C ILE A 26 16.87 -1.17 14.97
N HIS A 27 16.03 -0.40 15.66
CA HIS A 27 15.36 0.81 15.14
C HIS A 27 16.28 2.02 14.89
N GLU A 28 17.50 2.02 15.45
CA GLU A 28 18.47 3.12 15.28
C GLU A 28 19.57 2.80 14.26
N ARG A 29 19.53 1.61 13.65
CA ARG A 29 20.59 1.15 12.74
C ARG A 29 20.42 1.76 11.35
N VAL A 30 21.46 2.44 10.90
CA VAL A 30 21.60 2.92 9.53
C VAL A 30 22.69 2.10 8.82
N PRO A 31 22.40 1.47 7.68
CA PRO A 31 23.41 0.76 6.91
C PRO A 31 24.50 1.72 6.40
N VAL A 32 25.76 1.44 6.74
CA VAL A 32 26.90 2.28 6.34
C VAL A 32 27.05 2.36 4.82
N LYS A 33 26.72 1.29 4.10
CA LYS A 33 26.78 1.25 2.63
C LYS A 33 25.99 2.38 1.96
N LEU A 34 24.86 2.78 2.55
CA LEU A 34 24.05 3.90 2.04
C LEU A 34 24.77 5.23 2.21
N LEU A 35 25.45 5.42 3.34
CA LEU A 35 26.25 6.62 3.64
C LEU A 35 27.49 6.69 2.76
N LEU A 36 28.18 5.56 2.56
CA LEU A 36 29.35 5.50 1.67
C LEU A 36 28.98 5.83 0.23
N ARG A 37 27.84 5.33 -0.27
CA ARG A 37 27.33 5.69 -1.60
C ARG A 37 27.04 7.19 -1.72
N LEU A 38 26.51 7.83 -0.69
CA LEU A 38 26.35 9.29 -0.69
C LEU A 38 27.71 10.01 -0.76
N ILE A 39 28.70 9.53 -0.01
CA ILE A 39 30.07 10.10 -0.01
C ILE A 39 30.72 9.94 -1.40
N GLU A 40 30.55 8.80 -2.05
CA GLU A 40 31.04 8.55 -3.42
C GLU A 40 30.42 9.51 -4.43
N LEU A 41 29.10 9.76 -4.31
CA LEU A 41 28.38 10.68 -5.20
C LEU A 41 28.77 12.15 -5.00
N THR A 42 29.09 12.54 -3.77
CA THR A 42 29.33 13.94 -3.40
C THR A 42 30.80 14.33 -3.32
N LYS A 43 31.72 13.35 -3.29
CA LYS A 43 33.19 13.51 -3.22
C LYS A 43 33.65 14.64 -2.28
N PRO A 44 33.25 14.64 -0.99
CA PRO A 44 33.63 15.69 -0.06
C PRO A 44 35.13 15.71 0.19
N LYS A 45 35.73 16.92 0.30
CA LYS A 45 37.19 17.12 0.30
C LYS A 45 37.97 16.27 1.32
N SER A 46 37.50 16.16 2.56
CA SER A 46 38.20 15.43 3.63
C SER A 46 37.25 14.92 4.71
N MET A 47 37.31 13.63 5.01
CA MET A 47 36.49 13.01 6.07
C MET A 47 37.02 13.40 7.46
N PRO A 48 36.15 13.84 8.38
CA PRO A 48 36.51 14.08 9.77
C PRO A 48 37.07 12.82 10.41
N PHE A 49 38.14 12.98 11.20
CA PHE A 49 38.81 11.85 11.84
C PHE A 49 37.86 11.01 12.71
N GLU A 50 36.94 11.67 13.41
CA GLU A 50 35.89 11.02 14.22
C GLU A 50 34.91 10.15 13.42
N LEU A 51 34.83 10.31 12.09
CA LEU A 51 33.95 9.51 11.22
C LEU A 51 34.70 8.41 10.46
N THR A 52 36.03 8.37 10.50
CA THR A 52 36.81 7.40 9.72
C THR A 52 36.49 5.94 10.05
N TYR A 53 36.11 5.65 11.30
CA TYR A 53 35.78 4.30 11.75
C TYR A 53 34.53 3.71 11.09
N ILE A 54 33.64 4.55 10.54
CA ILE A 54 32.37 4.07 9.95
C ILE A 54 32.64 3.12 8.77
N THR A 55 33.72 3.35 8.02
CA THR A 55 34.13 2.54 6.86
C THR A 55 34.36 1.07 7.19
N LYS A 56 34.65 0.76 8.47
CA LYS A 56 34.89 -0.60 8.97
C LYS A 56 33.65 -1.22 9.61
N ARG A 57 32.51 -0.52 9.63
CA ARG A 57 31.27 -0.95 10.28
C ARG A 57 30.22 -1.29 9.23
N LYS A 58 29.38 -2.27 9.54
CA LYS A 58 28.17 -2.57 8.73
C LYS A 58 27.05 -1.57 8.99
N TYR A 59 26.89 -1.16 10.25
CA TYR A 59 25.83 -0.26 10.71
C TYR A 59 26.39 0.82 11.63
N VAL A 60 25.74 1.98 11.63
CA VAL A 60 25.98 3.07 12.59
C VAL A 60 24.64 3.54 13.16
N SER A 61 24.67 4.27 14.29
CA SER A 61 23.47 4.87 14.85
C SER A 61 22.96 6.03 13.99
N LYS A 62 21.64 6.31 14.04
CA LYS A 62 21.03 7.50 13.41
C LYS A 62 21.79 8.78 13.77
N ARG A 63 22.20 8.94 15.03
CA ARG A 63 23.02 10.09 15.50
C ARG A 63 24.34 10.23 14.74
N THR A 64 25.03 9.12 14.49
CA THR A 64 26.29 9.12 13.73
C THR A 64 26.05 9.38 12.25
N ALA A 65 25.02 8.76 11.67
CA ALA A 65 24.63 9.01 10.29
C ALA A 65 24.29 10.50 10.05
N LEU A 66 23.59 11.16 10.98
CA LEU A 66 23.31 12.60 10.92
C LEU A 66 24.58 13.45 10.91
N LYS A 67 25.62 13.07 11.67
CA LYS A 67 26.93 13.74 11.60
C LYS A 67 27.55 13.61 10.21
N VAL A 68 27.45 12.43 9.60
CA VAL A 68 27.93 12.21 8.22
C VAL A 68 27.16 13.08 7.23
N LEU A 69 25.84 13.16 7.32
CA LEU A 69 25.02 14.01 6.43
C LEU A 69 25.37 15.49 6.58
N LYS A 70 25.53 15.99 7.82
CA LYS A 70 25.96 17.38 8.07
C LYS A 70 27.32 17.68 7.44
N TRP A 71 28.27 16.76 7.58
CA TRP A 71 29.59 16.91 6.96
C TRP A 71 29.52 16.90 5.44
N VAL A 72 28.77 15.97 4.84
CA VAL A 72 28.58 15.90 3.38
C VAL A 72 27.93 17.18 2.85
N ARG A 73 26.92 17.72 3.53
CA ARG A 73 26.30 19.02 3.19
C ARG A 73 27.30 20.17 3.21
N ALA A 74 28.22 20.20 4.16
CA ALA A 74 29.17 21.29 4.31
C ALA A 74 30.37 21.23 3.35
N LYS A 75 30.75 20.03 2.87
CA LYS A 75 32.02 19.83 2.14
C LYS A 75 31.90 19.06 0.83
N GLY A 76 30.70 18.58 0.49
CA GLY A 76 30.41 17.83 -0.73
C GLY A 76 30.01 18.72 -1.92
N SER A 77 30.24 18.19 -3.11
CA SER A 77 29.71 18.73 -4.37
C SER A 77 28.39 18.05 -4.72
N PHE A 78 27.36 18.82 -5.06
CA PHE A 78 26.01 18.31 -5.25
C PHE A 78 25.59 18.36 -6.72
N THR A 79 25.28 17.19 -7.28
CA THR A 79 24.54 17.01 -8.54
C THR A 79 23.06 16.72 -8.25
N SER A 80 22.18 16.87 -9.24
CA SER A 80 20.74 16.55 -9.11
C SER A 80 20.49 15.13 -8.59
N GLN A 81 21.32 14.16 -9.01
CA GLN A 81 21.25 12.78 -8.52
C GLN A 81 21.65 12.66 -7.04
N SER A 82 22.71 13.34 -6.62
CA SER A 82 23.17 13.30 -5.22
C SER A 82 22.21 14.01 -4.27
N ILE A 83 21.52 15.06 -4.74
CA ILE A 83 20.49 15.78 -3.98
C ILE A 83 19.27 14.88 -3.76
N GLU A 84 18.79 14.23 -4.81
CA GLU A 84 17.69 13.26 -4.71
C GLU A 84 18.05 12.08 -3.80
N TYR A 85 19.28 11.57 -3.90
CA TYR A 85 19.77 10.49 -3.04
C TYR A 85 19.85 10.92 -1.57
N LEU A 86 20.37 12.12 -1.30
CA LEU A 86 20.42 12.70 0.05
C LEU A 86 19.01 12.83 0.63
N ARG A 87 18.04 13.34 -0.14
CA ARG A 87 16.65 13.47 0.30
C ARG A 87 16.04 12.13 0.71
N ARG A 88 16.18 11.10 -0.13
CA ARG A 88 15.68 9.75 0.18
C ARG A 88 16.34 9.13 1.40
N LEU A 89 17.63 9.39 1.59
CA LEU A 89 18.36 8.87 2.75
C LEU A 89 17.90 9.56 4.05
N GLU A 90 17.57 10.85 3.99
CA GLU A 90 16.98 11.60 5.10
C GLU A 90 15.56 11.13 5.41
N GLU A 91 14.74 10.90 4.39
CA GLU A 91 13.40 10.28 4.54
C GLU A 91 13.50 8.91 5.21
N LEU A 92 14.44 8.06 4.78
CA LEU A 92 14.68 6.75 5.40
C LEU A 92 15.13 6.87 6.87
N MET A 93 16.00 7.83 7.18
CA MET A 93 16.51 8.02 8.54
C MET A 93 15.47 8.62 9.48
N ASN A 94 14.61 9.51 8.98
CA ASN A 94 13.54 10.14 9.75
C ASN A 94 12.27 9.27 9.81
N GLY A 95 12.12 8.32 8.89
CA GLY A 95 11.01 7.37 8.88
C GLY A 95 11.12 6.27 9.94
N GLU A 96 10.03 5.53 10.08
CA GLU A 96 9.88 4.37 10.97
C GLU A 96 10.41 3.07 10.35
N LEU A 97 10.94 3.14 9.12
CA LEU A 97 11.44 1.99 8.39
C LEU A 97 12.78 1.53 8.95
N VAL A 98 12.88 0.22 9.19
CA VAL A 98 14.10 -0.45 9.64
C VAL A 98 14.64 -1.34 8.54
N VAL A 99 15.95 -1.22 8.27
CA VAL A 99 16.63 -2.04 7.27
C VAL A 99 17.32 -3.22 7.95
N VAL A 100 16.94 -4.44 7.56
CA VAL A 100 17.53 -5.69 8.05
C VAL A 100 18.45 -6.35 7.02
N GLU A 101 19.50 -7.03 7.47
CA GLU A 101 20.42 -7.78 6.59
C GLU A 101 19.79 -9.13 6.21
N VAL A 102 19.79 -9.45 4.92
CA VAL A 102 19.55 -10.81 4.46
C VAL A 102 20.79 -11.65 4.83
N ARG A 103 20.67 -12.57 5.78
CA ARG A 103 21.80 -13.38 6.26
C ARG A 103 22.15 -14.55 5.35
N ASN A 104 21.15 -15.17 4.74
CA ASN A 104 21.31 -16.33 3.88
C ASN A 104 20.13 -16.40 2.90
N ILE A 105 20.41 -16.84 1.68
CA ILE A 105 19.41 -17.18 0.68
C ILE A 105 19.67 -18.64 0.32
N LYS A 106 18.75 -19.53 0.69
CA LYS A 106 18.83 -20.96 0.35
C LYS A 106 17.70 -21.30 -0.61
N ARG A 107 18.03 -22.05 -1.67
CA ARG A 107 17.02 -22.73 -2.49
C ARG A 107 16.68 -24.04 -1.81
N THR A 108 15.41 -24.21 -1.47
CA THR A 108 14.89 -25.44 -0.85
C THR A 108 13.90 -26.05 -1.84
N PRO A 109 14.03 -27.35 -2.19
CA PRO A 109 13.00 -28.02 -2.95
C PRO A 109 11.72 -28.02 -2.11
N TYR A 110 10.72 -27.29 -2.60
CA TYR A 110 9.42 -27.11 -1.98
C TYR A 110 8.39 -27.50 -3.03
N GLN A 111 7.59 -28.52 -2.73
CA GLN A 111 6.64 -29.11 -3.69
C GLN A 111 5.23 -28.52 -3.60
N GLU A 112 5.04 -27.49 -2.78
CA GLU A 112 3.76 -26.81 -2.59
C GLU A 112 3.79 -25.38 -3.15
N TYR A 113 2.65 -24.68 -3.11
CA TYR A 113 2.54 -23.30 -3.59
C TYR A 113 3.16 -22.32 -2.58
N VAL A 114 4.09 -21.48 -3.04
CA VAL A 114 4.65 -20.38 -2.25
C VAL A 114 3.83 -19.11 -2.50
N TYR A 115 3.36 -18.47 -1.42
CA TYR A 115 2.82 -17.10 -1.46
C TYR A 115 3.80 -16.11 -0.82
N ASP A 116 3.70 -14.85 -1.27
CA ASP A 116 4.78 -13.85 -1.40
C ASP A 116 5.79 -13.72 -0.25
N ILE A 117 5.38 -13.81 1.03
CA ILE A 117 6.29 -13.74 2.19
C ILE A 117 5.66 -14.52 3.37
N SER A 118 6.43 -15.38 4.04
CA SER A 118 6.06 -16.02 5.32
C SER A 118 7.18 -15.78 6.34
N VAL A 119 6.83 -15.34 7.55
CA VAL A 119 7.75 -15.21 8.69
C VAL A 119 7.31 -16.18 9.79
N PRO A 120 8.19 -17.11 10.20
CA PRO A 120 7.87 -18.03 11.29
C PRO A 120 7.48 -17.30 12.58
N GLY A 121 6.33 -17.65 13.15
CA GLY A 121 5.84 -17.13 14.44
C GLY A 121 4.92 -15.90 14.35
N THR A 122 4.65 -15.38 13.15
CA THR A 122 3.68 -14.31 12.92
C THR A 122 2.92 -14.58 11.63
N GLU A 123 1.61 -14.72 11.65
CA GLU A 123 0.81 -15.03 10.44
C GLU A 123 0.17 -13.79 9.81
N SER A 124 0.41 -12.61 10.38
CA SER A 124 -0.09 -11.31 9.91
C SER A 124 1.04 -10.44 9.38
N PHE A 125 0.99 -10.08 8.10
CA PHE A 125 1.99 -9.21 7.47
C PHE A 125 1.36 -7.95 6.91
N PHE A 126 2.13 -6.88 6.98
CA PHE A 126 1.83 -5.60 6.36
C PHE A 126 2.76 -5.42 5.16
N GLY A 127 2.20 -5.08 4.00
CA GLY A 127 2.98 -4.88 2.78
C GLY A 127 2.35 -3.87 1.82
N GLY A 128 3.18 -3.02 1.20
CA GLY A 128 2.80 -2.02 0.20
C GLY A 128 3.66 -0.74 0.28
N ASN A 129 3.68 0.08 -0.78
CA ASN A 129 4.32 1.42 -0.74
C ASN A 129 3.67 2.34 0.31
N VAL A 130 2.42 2.04 0.64
CA VAL A 130 1.66 2.34 1.87
C VAL A 130 1.15 0.97 2.35
N PRO A 131 1.44 0.51 3.57
CA PRO A 131 1.14 -0.86 3.96
C PRO A 131 -0.36 -1.08 4.14
N LEU A 132 -0.92 -2.08 3.45
CA LEU A 132 -2.31 -2.53 3.59
C LEU A 132 -2.37 -3.96 4.15
N LEU A 133 -3.41 -4.19 4.93
CA LEU A 133 -3.40 -4.95 6.18
C LEU A 133 -3.50 -6.45 6.06
N LEU A 134 -3.04 -7.20 7.08
CA LEU A 134 -3.52 -8.57 7.33
C LEU A 134 -3.77 -8.80 8.85
N HIS A 135 -4.89 -9.44 9.19
CA HIS A 135 -5.86 -9.04 10.22
C HIS A 135 -5.79 -9.76 11.59
N ASN A 136 -5.65 -9.01 12.70
CA ASN A 136 -6.25 -9.25 14.04
C ASN A 136 -6.15 -8.00 14.97
N THR A 137 -6.04 -6.78 14.41
CA THR A 137 -5.71 -5.56 15.17
C THR A 137 -6.67 -4.38 14.93
N GLY A 138 -7.89 -4.64 14.45
CA GLY A 138 -8.95 -3.63 14.33
C GLY A 138 -8.77 -2.59 13.21
N HIS A 139 -7.87 -2.84 12.25
CA HIS A 139 -7.67 -1.95 11.11
C HIS A 139 -8.36 -2.54 9.87
N GLY A 140 -8.92 -1.68 9.01
CA GLY A 140 -9.46 -2.11 7.71
C GLY A 140 -8.35 -2.44 6.72
N GLY A 141 -8.56 -3.48 5.90
CA GLY A 141 -7.62 -3.90 4.87
C GLY A 141 -8.31 -4.44 3.64
N CYS A 142 -7.58 -4.45 2.52
CA CYS A 142 -7.99 -5.16 1.31
C CYS A 142 -6.80 -5.97 0.79
N THR A 143 -7.10 -7.14 0.21
CA THR A 143 -6.09 -8.04 -0.34
C THR A 143 -6.64 -8.75 -1.58
N THR A 144 -5.77 -9.44 -2.31
CA THR A 144 -6.13 -10.24 -3.49
C THR A 144 -5.75 -11.69 -3.25
N ILE A 145 -6.66 -12.61 -3.55
CA ILE A 145 -6.40 -14.05 -3.53
C ILE A 145 -6.78 -14.65 -4.88
N HIS A 146 -5.96 -15.58 -5.38
CA HIS A 146 -6.31 -16.34 -6.57
C HIS A 146 -7.35 -17.40 -6.20
N ALA A 147 -8.59 -17.28 -6.70
CA ALA A 147 -9.66 -18.26 -6.52
C ALA A 147 -10.73 -18.10 -7.61
N GLU A 148 -11.43 -19.19 -7.94
CA GLU A 148 -12.48 -19.18 -8.97
C GLU A 148 -13.85 -18.72 -8.45
N ASN A 149 -14.09 -18.88 -7.15
CA ASN A 149 -15.30 -18.50 -6.42
C ASN A 149 -14.96 -18.28 -4.93
N ILE A 150 -15.96 -17.90 -4.13
CA ILE A 150 -15.77 -17.60 -2.71
C ILE A 150 -15.40 -18.86 -1.91
N ASP A 151 -16.02 -20.01 -2.19
CA ASP A 151 -15.73 -21.27 -1.50
C ASP A 151 -14.28 -21.73 -1.71
N ALA A 152 -13.77 -21.61 -2.94
CA ALA A 152 -12.38 -21.91 -3.26
C ALA A 152 -11.42 -20.92 -2.59
N ALA A 153 -11.82 -19.65 -2.44
CA ALA A 153 -11.04 -18.66 -1.70
C ALA A 153 -10.96 -19.02 -0.22
N VAL A 154 -12.10 -19.36 0.41
CA VAL A 154 -12.14 -19.74 1.83
C VAL A 154 -11.38 -21.03 2.07
N LYS A 155 -11.53 -22.06 1.23
CA LYS A 155 -10.73 -23.29 1.32
C LYS A 155 -9.23 -23.02 1.24
N ARG A 156 -8.78 -22.08 0.40
CA ARG A 156 -7.37 -21.68 0.32
C ARG A 156 -6.89 -20.93 1.55
N LEU A 157 -7.75 -20.13 2.18
CA LEU A 157 -7.44 -19.43 3.43
C LEU A 157 -7.33 -20.41 4.61
N THR A 158 -8.21 -21.41 4.68
CA THR A 158 -8.22 -22.39 5.77
C THR A 158 -7.23 -23.54 5.60
N SER A 159 -6.79 -23.82 4.37
CA SER A 159 -5.79 -24.86 4.10
C SER A 159 -4.36 -24.33 4.24
N PRO A 160 -3.37 -25.20 4.52
CA PRO A 160 -1.96 -24.85 4.39
C PRO A 160 -1.63 -24.28 3.00
N PRO A 161 -0.70 -23.32 2.89
CA PRO A 161 0.16 -22.78 3.95
C PRO A 161 -0.49 -21.64 4.77
N MET A 162 -1.70 -21.19 4.41
CA MET A 162 -2.36 -20.07 5.10
C MET A 162 -2.92 -20.50 6.46
N ASN A 163 -3.55 -21.68 6.52
CA ASN A 163 -3.99 -22.35 7.74
C ASN A 163 -4.80 -21.46 8.71
N ILE A 164 -5.61 -20.54 8.19
CA ILE A 164 -6.41 -19.61 8.98
C ILE A 164 -7.57 -20.37 9.64
N PRO A 165 -7.72 -20.31 10.98
CA PRO A 165 -8.84 -20.98 11.63
C PRO A 165 -10.20 -20.45 11.14
N PRO A 166 -11.20 -21.32 10.90
CA PRO A 166 -12.52 -20.94 10.38
C PRO A 166 -13.19 -19.77 11.12
N GLY A 167 -13.00 -19.66 12.43
CA GLY A 167 -13.53 -18.56 13.24
C GLY A 167 -13.00 -17.17 12.90
N TYR A 168 -11.93 -17.05 12.11
CA TYR A 168 -11.42 -15.76 11.61
C TYR A 168 -11.98 -15.37 10.23
N ILE A 169 -12.65 -16.28 9.51
CA ILE A 169 -13.24 -15.98 8.19
C ILE A 169 -14.28 -14.85 8.23
N PRO A 170 -15.16 -14.75 9.25
CA PRO A 170 -16.16 -13.67 9.33
C PRO A 170 -15.56 -12.27 9.46
N LEU A 171 -14.26 -12.16 9.72
CA LEU A 171 -13.54 -10.88 9.79
C LEU A 171 -13.30 -10.27 8.40
N ILE A 172 -13.42 -11.08 7.34
CA ILE A 172 -13.43 -10.60 5.97
C ILE A 172 -14.87 -10.18 5.68
N ASN A 173 -15.11 -8.90 5.38
CA ASN A 173 -16.50 -8.43 5.20
C ASN A 173 -17.04 -8.69 3.78
N LEU A 174 -16.21 -8.46 2.75
CA LEU A 174 -16.64 -8.45 1.35
C LEU A 174 -15.67 -9.21 0.46
N GLY A 175 -16.19 -10.12 -0.35
CA GLY A 175 -15.47 -10.85 -1.39
C GLY A 175 -15.94 -10.45 -2.79
N MET A 176 -15.01 -10.11 -3.68
CA MET A 176 -15.31 -9.82 -5.09
C MET A 176 -14.61 -10.81 -6.01
N VAL A 177 -15.37 -11.51 -6.84
CA VAL A 177 -14.82 -12.47 -7.82
C VAL A 177 -14.60 -11.76 -9.15
N ILE A 178 -13.35 -11.69 -9.60
CA ILE A 178 -12.97 -11.03 -10.86
C ILE A 178 -12.54 -12.10 -11.87
N LYS A 179 -13.23 -12.18 -13.01
CA LYS A 179 -12.91 -13.13 -14.09
C LYS A 179 -12.59 -12.42 -15.40
N ARG A 180 -11.76 -13.09 -16.21
CA ARG A 180 -11.64 -12.78 -17.64
C ARG A 180 -12.80 -13.48 -18.37
N VAL A 181 -13.65 -12.71 -19.03
CA VAL A 181 -14.83 -13.18 -19.75
C VAL A 181 -14.78 -12.71 -21.20
N HIS A 182 -15.55 -13.34 -22.08
CA HIS A 182 -15.76 -12.86 -23.44
C HIS A 182 -17.10 -12.14 -23.51
N ILE A 183 -17.09 -10.88 -23.95
CA ILE A 183 -18.31 -10.08 -24.12
C ILE A 183 -18.58 -9.84 -25.60
N MET A 184 -19.85 -9.83 -25.96
CA MET A 184 -20.29 -9.50 -27.32
C MET A 184 -20.17 -8.00 -27.54
N THR A 185 -19.46 -7.59 -28.59
CA THR A 185 -19.44 -6.18 -29.03
C THR A 185 -20.71 -5.86 -29.83
N LYS A 186 -21.00 -4.57 -30.02
CA LYS A 186 -22.10 -4.11 -30.89
C LYS A 186 -21.97 -4.62 -32.33
N GLU A 187 -20.76 -4.96 -32.75
CA GLU A 187 -20.41 -5.49 -34.08
C GLU A 187 -20.50 -7.04 -34.13
N GLY A 188 -21.02 -7.70 -33.09
CA GLY A 188 -21.17 -9.15 -33.03
C GLY A 188 -19.87 -9.94 -32.82
N ARG A 189 -18.75 -9.26 -32.53
CA ARG A 189 -17.46 -9.90 -32.24
C ARG A 189 -17.28 -10.15 -30.75
N LEU A 190 -16.75 -11.31 -30.38
CA LEU A 190 -16.33 -11.60 -29.01
C LEU A 190 -15.03 -10.85 -28.70
N ARG A 191 -15.02 -10.05 -27.63
CA ARG A 191 -13.79 -9.47 -27.09
C ARG A 191 -13.53 -9.92 -25.66
N PRO A 192 -12.27 -10.18 -25.27
CA PRO A 192 -11.94 -10.44 -23.88
C PRO A 192 -12.13 -9.18 -23.04
N ALA A 193 -12.73 -9.32 -21.87
CA ALA A 193 -12.91 -8.26 -20.88
C ALA A 193 -12.69 -8.82 -19.47
N ARG A 194 -12.32 -7.95 -18.52
CA ARG A 194 -12.35 -8.27 -17.10
C ARG A 194 -13.66 -7.74 -16.51
N ARG A 195 -14.35 -8.59 -15.75
CA ARG A 195 -15.60 -8.28 -15.07
C ARG A 195 -15.57 -8.82 -13.66
N ILE A 196 -16.14 -8.07 -12.73
CA ILE A 196 -16.56 -8.62 -11.44
C ILE A 196 -17.77 -9.49 -11.76
N THR A 197 -17.70 -10.79 -11.50
CA THR A 197 -18.81 -11.71 -11.80
C THR A 197 -19.78 -11.82 -10.64
N ASN A 198 -19.26 -11.81 -9.41
CA ASN A 198 -20.05 -11.95 -8.19
C ASN A 198 -19.45 -11.07 -7.09
N ILE A 199 -20.32 -10.55 -6.23
CA ILE A 199 -19.96 -9.85 -4.99
C ILE A 199 -20.69 -10.55 -3.85
N TRP A 200 -19.93 -10.95 -2.85
CA TRP A 200 -20.38 -11.68 -1.69
C TRP A 200 -20.09 -10.89 -0.42
N GLU A 201 -21.06 -10.81 0.47
CA GLU A 201 -20.85 -10.43 1.86
C GLU A 201 -20.68 -11.71 2.69
N ILE A 202 -19.69 -11.74 3.56
CA ILE A 202 -19.40 -12.92 4.40
C ILE A 202 -20.04 -12.66 5.76
N GLU A 203 -21.00 -13.50 6.12
CA GLU A 203 -21.67 -13.43 7.43
C GLU A 203 -20.96 -14.30 8.45
N ASP A 204 -20.64 -15.54 8.05
CA ASP A 204 -19.93 -16.51 8.87
C ASP A 204 -19.13 -17.50 8.00
N TYR A 205 -18.40 -18.43 8.62
CA TYR A 205 -17.81 -19.58 7.93
C TYR A 205 -18.91 -20.42 7.26
N ASP A 206 -18.70 -20.79 6.00
CA ASP A 206 -19.69 -21.44 5.11
C ASP A 206 -21.03 -20.70 4.94
N LYS A 207 -21.12 -19.43 5.35
CA LYS A 207 -22.33 -18.59 5.22
C LYS A 207 -22.02 -17.29 4.50
N TYR A 208 -22.29 -17.29 3.18
CA TYR A 208 -22.00 -16.17 2.29
C TYR A 208 -23.27 -15.68 1.60
N VAL A 209 -23.46 -14.36 1.56
CA VAL A 209 -24.62 -13.71 0.96
C VAL A 209 -24.23 -13.05 -0.36
N GLU A 210 -24.77 -13.55 -1.47
CA GLU A 210 -24.56 -12.91 -2.78
C GLU A 210 -25.38 -11.62 -2.87
N ILE A 211 -24.69 -10.49 -2.99
CA ILE A 211 -25.31 -9.17 -3.13
C ILE A 211 -25.22 -8.61 -4.54
N GLY A 212 -24.40 -9.19 -5.41
CA GLY A 212 -24.28 -8.72 -6.78
C GLY A 212 -23.78 -9.80 -7.73
N ARG A 213 -24.29 -9.77 -8.96
CA ARG A 213 -23.99 -10.74 -10.02
C ARG A 213 -23.95 -10.06 -11.38
N TRP A 214 -23.02 -10.48 -12.22
CA TRP A 214 -22.94 -10.03 -13.60
C TRP A 214 -23.78 -10.91 -14.54
N ASP A 215 -24.60 -10.26 -15.36
CA ASP A 215 -25.34 -10.86 -16.47
C ASP A 215 -24.47 -10.86 -17.75
N PRO A 216 -24.03 -12.04 -18.23
CA PRO A 216 -23.20 -12.16 -19.42
C PRO A 216 -23.91 -11.77 -20.72
N ILE A 217 -25.23 -11.92 -20.78
CA ILE A 217 -26.01 -11.69 -22.00
C ILE A 217 -26.09 -10.19 -22.26
N ARG A 218 -26.37 -9.42 -21.22
CA ARG A 218 -26.57 -7.96 -21.32
C ARG A 218 -25.32 -7.13 -21.05
N ASP A 219 -24.22 -7.77 -20.61
CA ASP A 219 -23.03 -7.13 -20.04
C ASP A 219 -23.42 -6.10 -18.95
N ARG A 220 -24.29 -6.50 -18.03
CA ARG A 220 -24.81 -5.65 -16.95
C ARG A 220 -24.50 -6.27 -15.60
N PHE A 221 -24.21 -5.41 -14.62
CA PHE A 221 -24.04 -5.85 -13.24
C PHE A 221 -25.33 -5.60 -12.47
N GLU A 222 -25.92 -6.66 -11.95
CA GLU A 222 -27.12 -6.63 -11.13
C GLU A 222 -26.70 -6.65 -9.66
N LEU A 223 -27.36 -5.82 -8.85
CA LEU A 223 -26.94 -5.60 -7.48
C LEU A 223 -28.19 -5.47 -6.60
N ASN A 224 -28.27 -6.29 -5.56
CA ASN A 224 -29.41 -6.38 -4.67
C ASN A 224 -29.01 -5.96 -3.25
N LEU A 225 -29.04 -4.64 -3.01
CA LEU A 225 -28.68 -4.06 -1.72
C LEU A 225 -29.64 -4.43 -0.58
N SER A 226 -30.87 -4.84 -0.90
CA SER A 226 -31.85 -5.22 0.12
C SER A 226 -31.41 -6.46 0.94
N LYS A 227 -30.56 -7.30 0.34
CA LYS A 227 -29.97 -8.49 0.99
C LYS A 227 -28.69 -8.18 1.78
N SER A 228 -28.15 -6.97 1.70
CA SER A 228 -26.88 -6.63 2.35
C SER A 228 -27.02 -6.70 3.87
N ILE A 229 -26.18 -7.52 4.49
CA ILE A 229 -26.01 -7.61 5.94
C ILE A 229 -25.21 -6.41 6.44
N PHE A 230 -24.22 -5.95 5.68
CA PHE A 230 -23.37 -4.83 6.11
C PHE A 230 -24.11 -3.49 6.05
N LEU A 231 -25.06 -3.30 5.14
CA LEU A 231 -25.91 -2.10 5.18
C LEU A 231 -26.76 -2.02 6.44
N LYS A 232 -27.25 -3.16 6.97
CA LYS A 232 -27.98 -3.20 8.24
C LYS A 232 -27.06 -2.87 9.41
N LEU A 233 -25.85 -3.44 9.44
CA LEU A 233 -24.85 -3.12 10.46
C LEU A 233 -24.44 -1.64 10.44
N ILE A 234 -24.21 -1.07 9.25
CA ILE A 234 -23.90 0.36 9.11
C ILE A 234 -25.09 1.22 9.53
N SER A 235 -26.32 0.78 9.23
CA SER A 235 -27.55 1.45 9.65
C SER A 235 -27.63 1.56 11.18
N GLU A 236 -27.38 0.45 11.88
CA GLU A 236 -27.34 0.41 13.35
C GLU A 236 -26.21 1.28 13.93
N GLN A 237 -25.01 1.22 13.35
CA GLN A 237 -23.85 1.97 13.83
C GLN A 237 -23.96 3.48 13.61
N THR A 238 -24.57 3.90 12.50
CA THR A 238 -24.65 5.32 12.11
C THR A 238 -25.97 5.97 12.51
N GLY A 239 -26.96 5.19 12.95
CA GLY A 239 -28.33 5.65 13.23
C GLY A 239 -29.11 6.07 11.99
N ARG A 240 -28.59 5.77 10.78
CA ARG A 240 -29.26 6.08 9.50
C ARG A 240 -30.10 4.90 9.06
N SER A 241 -31.21 5.15 8.39
CA SER A 241 -32.03 4.08 7.83
C SER A 241 -31.36 3.43 6.60
N VAL A 242 -31.65 2.15 6.34
CA VAL A 242 -31.15 1.45 5.15
C VAL A 242 -31.52 2.18 3.83
N PRO A 243 -32.74 2.71 3.65
CA PRO A 243 -33.07 3.52 2.47
C PRO A 243 -32.17 4.76 2.30
N GLU A 244 -31.85 5.48 3.37
CA GLU A 244 -30.94 6.64 3.31
C GLU A 244 -29.52 6.23 2.91
N LEU A 245 -29.04 5.08 3.40
CA LEU A 245 -27.73 4.54 3.00
C LEU A 245 -27.71 4.15 1.52
N ILE A 246 -28.80 3.58 1.01
CA ILE A 246 -28.96 3.26 -0.42
C ILE A 246 -28.96 4.56 -1.25
N GLU A 247 -29.64 5.60 -0.79
CA GLU A 247 -29.61 6.92 -1.44
C GLU A 247 -28.19 7.49 -1.49
N GLU A 248 -27.44 7.39 -0.39
CA GLU A 248 -26.03 7.80 -0.33
C GLU A 248 -25.15 7.02 -1.31
N ILE A 249 -25.36 5.70 -1.46
CA ILE A 249 -24.71 4.90 -2.50
C ILE A 249 -25.06 5.44 -3.89
N GLY A 250 -26.31 5.84 -4.11
CA GLY A 250 -26.77 6.48 -5.35
C GLY A 250 -26.07 7.82 -5.64
N LYS A 251 -25.88 8.65 -4.61
CA LYS A 251 -25.12 9.91 -4.71
C LYS A 251 -23.68 9.65 -5.12
N ARG A 252 -22.99 8.72 -4.44
CA ARG A 252 -21.61 8.32 -4.77
C ARG A 252 -21.48 7.74 -6.19
N LYS A 253 -22.43 6.91 -6.60
CA LYS A 253 -22.51 6.39 -7.97
C LYS A 253 -22.57 7.53 -8.99
N SER A 254 -23.41 8.54 -8.74
CA SER A 254 -23.57 9.69 -9.64
C SER A 254 -22.27 10.47 -9.80
N VAL A 255 -21.50 10.65 -8.73
CA VAL A 255 -20.16 11.28 -8.77
C VAL A 255 -19.21 10.48 -9.67
N LEU A 256 -19.12 9.17 -9.47
CA LEU A 256 -18.23 8.31 -10.27
C LEU A 256 -18.64 8.26 -11.75
N GLN A 257 -19.94 8.23 -12.04
CA GLN A 257 -20.46 8.30 -13.40
C GLN A 257 -20.12 9.63 -14.07
N TRP A 258 -20.29 10.75 -13.36
CA TRP A 258 -19.93 12.07 -13.87
C TRP A 258 -18.43 12.17 -14.20
N LEU A 259 -17.55 11.65 -13.33
CA LEU A 259 -16.11 11.58 -13.62
C LEU A 259 -15.80 10.77 -14.88
N ALA A 260 -16.48 9.63 -15.06
CA ALA A 260 -16.32 8.78 -16.23
C ALA A 260 -16.76 9.47 -17.53
N VAL A 261 -17.91 10.16 -17.51
CA VAL A 261 -18.44 10.93 -18.65
C VAL A 261 -17.50 12.09 -19.02
N LYS A 262 -16.95 12.80 -18.04
CA LYS A 262 -15.94 13.84 -18.27
C LYS A 262 -14.59 13.31 -18.75
N GLY A 263 -14.40 11.99 -18.78
CA GLY A 263 -13.13 11.38 -19.16
C GLY A 263 -12.01 11.60 -18.14
N ILE A 264 -12.34 11.94 -16.89
CA ILE A 264 -11.37 12.12 -15.81
C ILE A 264 -10.90 10.74 -15.36
N ARG A 265 -9.74 10.31 -15.89
CA ARG A 265 -9.17 8.97 -15.66
C ARG A 265 -7.88 8.98 -14.83
N ASN A 266 -7.25 10.14 -14.63
CA ASN A 266 -6.03 10.24 -13.83
C ASN A 266 -6.34 10.01 -12.35
N TYR A 267 -5.62 9.09 -11.71
CA TYR A 267 -5.88 8.69 -10.33
C TYR A 267 -5.82 9.86 -9.33
N ARG A 268 -4.93 10.84 -9.54
CA ARG A 268 -4.79 12.01 -8.64
C ARG A 268 -6.03 12.88 -8.71
N ASN A 269 -6.53 13.11 -9.92
CA ASN A 269 -7.73 13.90 -10.14
C ASN A 269 -8.95 13.19 -9.54
N VAL A 270 -9.08 11.89 -9.77
CA VAL A 270 -10.16 11.08 -9.17
C VAL A 270 -10.10 11.16 -7.64
N ALA A 271 -8.92 10.99 -7.04
CA ALA A 271 -8.73 11.08 -5.59
C ALA A 271 -9.11 12.46 -5.03
N GLN A 272 -8.76 13.56 -5.73
CA GLN A 272 -9.15 14.92 -5.32
C GLN A 272 -10.67 15.10 -5.29
N TYR A 273 -11.39 14.58 -6.29
CA TYR A 273 -12.86 14.64 -6.31
C TYR A 273 -13.48 13.79 -5.21
N ILE A 274 -12.93 12.61 -4.95
CA ILE A 274 -13.38 11.76 -3.83
C ILE A 274 -13.17 12.50 -2.50
N GLN A 275 -11.99 13.08 -2.26
CA GLN A 275 -11.72 13.87 -1.05
C GLN A 275 -12.65 15.08 -0.93
N SER A 276 -12.92 15.76 -2.05
CA SER A 276 -13.84 16.89 -2.08
C SER A 276 -15.28 16.47 -1.74
N TYR A 277 -15.71 15.30 -2.22
CA TYR A 277 -17.01 14.73 -1.85
C TYR A 277 -17.08 14.43 -0.34
N TYR A 278 -16.02 13.87 0.25
CA TYR A 278 -15.97 13.64 1.70
C TYR A 278 -15.99 14.95 2.50
N ALA A 279 -15.35 16.02 2.00
CA ALA A 279 -15.31 17.32 2.68
C ALA A 279 -16.65 18.08 2.57
N ASN A 280 -17.27 18.09 1.39
CA ASN A 280 -18.54 18.76 1.16
C ASN A 280 -19.33 18.08 0.01
N PRO A 281 -20.18 17.08 0.32
CA PRO A 281 -20.95 16.36 -0.69
C PRO A 281 -21.87 17.27 -1.50
N GLU A 282 -22.56 18.20 -0.83
CA GLU A 282 -23.56 19.08 -1.45
C GLU A 282 -22.96 19.99 -2.52
N GLN A 283 -21.77 20.53 -2.27
CA GLN A 283 -21.07 21.36 -3.24
C GLN A 283 -20.72 20.56 -4.50
N VAL A 284 -20.22 19.34 -4.35
CA VAL A 284 -19.87 18.47 -5.47
C VAL A 284 -21.11 18.08 -6.26
N LEU A 285 -22.18 17.68 -5.57
CA LEU A 285 -23.45 17.29 -6.20
C LEU A 285 -24.13 18.47 -6.91
N ARG A 286 -24.07 19.69 -6.34
CA ARG A 286 -24.58 20.90 -7.00
C ARG A 286 -23.83 21.18 -8.30
N ARG A 287 -22.50 21.11 -8.26
CA ARG A 287 -21.66 21.28 -9.46
C ARG A 287 -21.99 20.25 -10.54
N ILE A 288 -22.19 18.99 -10.16
CA ILE A 288 -22.60 17.93 -11.10
C ILE A 288 -23.94 18.28 -11.74
N ARG A 289 -24.94 18.69 -10.94
CA ARG A 289 -26.26 19.09 -11.45
C ARG A 289 -26.17 20.25 -12.44
N GLU A 290 -25.46 21.32 -12.08
CA GLU A 290 -25.28 22.50 -12.95
C GLU A 290 -24.62 22.15 -14.29
N GLU A 291 -23.59 21.29 -14.27
CA GLU A 291 -22.91 20.88 -15.50
C GLU A 291 -23.78 19.95 -16.36
N VAL A 292 -24.53 19.02 -15.75
CA VAL A 292 -25.46 18.14 -16.49
C VAL A 292 -26.55 18.95 -17.19
N VAL A 293 -27.10 19.97 -16.53
CA VAL A 293 -28.10 20.87 -17.13
C VAL A 293 -27.50 21.60 -18.33
N LYS A 294 -26.28 22.17 -18.20
CA LYS A 294 -25.60 22.84 -19.31
C LYS A 294 -25.38 21.93 -20.51
N TYR A 295 -24.94 20.68 -20.30
CA TYR A 295 -24.77 19.71 -21.38
C TYR A 295 -26.10 19.37 -22.07
N ALA A 296 -27.20 19.25 -21.31
CA ALA A 296 -28.52 18.99 -21.88
C ALA A 296 -29.04 20.18 -22.70
N GLU A 297 -28.80 21.41 -22.25
CA GLU A 297 -29.16 22.63 -22.99
C GLU A 297 -28.32 22.81 -24.26
N GLU A 298 -27.02 22.54 -24.21
CA GLU A 298 -26.14 22.58 -25.39
C GLU A 298 -26.52 21.53 -26.43
N PHE A 299 -26.98 20.35 -26.00
CA PHE A 299 -27.48 19.31 -26.91
C PHE A 299 -28.77 19.75 -27.60
N ARG A 300 -29.74 20.30 -26.85
CA ARG A 300 -31.01 20.82 -27.40
C ARG A 300 -30.85 22.00 -28.36
N ARG A 301 -29.75 22.76 -28.27
CA ARG A 301 -29.46 23.86 -29.21
C ARG A 301 -28.77 23.38 -30.50
N LYS A 302 -28.30 22.13 -30.55
CA LYS A 302 -27.63 21.52 -31.70
C LYS A 302 -28.54 20.63 -32.55
N GLU A 303 -29.72 20.28 -32.04
CA GLU A 303 -30.85 19.74 -32.81
C GLU A 303 -31.71 20.89 -33.34
#